data_AF-A0A521VHI0-F1
#
_entry.id   AF-A0A521VHI0-F1
#
_cell.length_a   1.000
_cell.length_b   1.000
_cell.length_c   1.000
_cell.angle_alpha   90.00
_cell.angle_beta   90.00
_cell.angle_gamma   90.00
#
_symmetry.space_group_name_H-M   'P 1'
#
loop_
_entity.id
_entity.type
_entity.pdbx_description
1 polymer ?
#
loop_
_entity_poly.entity_id
_entity_poly.type
_entity_poly.pdbx_seq_one_letter_code
_entity_poly.pdbx_strand_id
1 'polypeptide(L)'
;MIAALNSVAGPFGKAYGRCVSDLYYACFHLSSALLASHGIEVRSHEAVQKLLALHFVKPAALPQETIARLNELMDKRHVADYKPYIPIGLEDIVVLRPWISGFVRGVLALLDKRAPATEAASLLRLAQQFDALQLA
;
A
#
# COMPACT_ATOMS: atom_id res chain seq x y z
N MET A 1 10.71 -27.99 7.66
CA MET A 1 9.25 -27.75 7.81
C MET A 1 8.79 -26.46 7.12
N ILE A 2 9.50 -25.33 7.22
CA ILE A 2 9.12 -24.04 6.55
C ILE A 2 9.11 -24.15 5.01
N ALA A 3 10.02 -24.91 4.41
CA ALA A 3 10.06 -25.11 2.94
C ALA A 3 8.81 -25.82 2.38
N ALA A 4 8.08 -26.58 3.19
CA ALA A 4 6.88 -27.29 2.76
C ALA A 4 5.63 -26.39 2.70
N LEU A 5 5.58 -25.30 3.47
CA LEU A 5 4.42 -24.40 3.53
C LEU A 5 4.33 -23.47 2.32
N ASN A 6 5.48 -23.06 1.76
CA ASN A 6 5.51 -22.32 0.49
C ASN A 6 4.97 -23.15 -0.69
N SER A 7 4.94 -24.49 -0.59
CA SER A 7 4.34 -25.33 -1.64
C SER A 7 2.83 -25.11 -1.80
N VAL A 8 2.15 -24.64 -0.74
CA VAL A 8 0.70 -24.42 -0.73
C VAL A 8 0.30 -23.17 -1.53
N ALA A 9 1.18 -22.16 -1.59
CA ALA A 9 1.01 -20.94 -2.39
C ALA A 9 1.70 -21.02 -3.77
N GLY A 10 2.26 -22.17 -4.12
CA GLY A 10 3.07 -22.36 -5.32
C GLY A 10 4.50 -21.80 -5.21
N PRO A 11 5.32 -21.93 -6.27
CA PRO A 11 6.76 -21.64 -6.23
C PRO A 11 7.11 -20.19 -5.86
N PHE A 12 6.15 -19.27 -5.95
CA PHE A 12 6.34 -17.84 -5.72
C PHE A 12 5.76 -17.32 -4.40
N GLY A 13 5.24 -18.19 -3.51
CA GLY A 13 4.60 -17.75 -2.25
C GLY A 13 5.43 -16.76 -1.41
N LYS A 14 6.75 -17.01 -1.29
CA LYS A 14 7.66 -16.09 -0.59
C LYS A 14 7.77 -14.73 -1.28
N ALA A 15 7.79 -14.72 -2.62
CA ALA A 15 7.85 -13.49 -3.40
C ALA A 15 6.53 -12.70 -3.30
N TYR A 16 5.38 -13.38 -3.27
CA TYR A 16 4.08 -12.73 -3.04
C TYR A 16 3.99 -12.12 -1.64
N GLY A 17 4.42 -12.85 -0.60
CA GLY A 17 4.53 -12.28 0.75
C GLY A 17 5.41 -11.03 0.78
N ARG A 18 6.57 -11.07 0.11
CA ARG A 18 7.43 -9.88 -0.01
C ARG A 18 6.73 -8.73 -0.74
N CYS A 19 6.04 -9.02 -1.84
CA CYS A 19 5.28 -8.03 -2.60
C CYS A 19 4.21 -7.35 -1.74
N VAL A 20 3.43 -8.11 -0.95
CA VAL A 20 2.46 -7.55 0.00
C VAL A 20 3.12 -6.59 1.00
N SER A 21 4.27 -6.99 1.56
CA SER A 21 5.01 -6.15 2.51
C SER A 21 5.48 -4.85 1.85
N ASP A 22 6.06 -4.93 0.64
CA ASP A 22 6.52 -3.75 -0.10
C ASP A 22 5.34 -2.82 -0.49
N LEU A 23 4.19 -3.38 -0.88
CA LEU A 23 2.97 -2.62 -1.20
C LEU A 23 2.41 -1.89 0.03
N TYR A 24 2.41 -2.53 1.20
CA TYR A 24 2.05 -1.87 2.45
C TYR A 24 2.95 -0.66 2.73
N TYR A 25 4.27 -0.86 2.65
CA TYR A 25 5.22 0.22 2.92
C TYR A 25 5.13 1.36 1.89
N ALA A 26 4.83 1.07 0.63
CA ALA A 26 4.56 2.11 -0.36
C ALA A 26 3.37 3.00 0.05
N CYS A 27 2.25 2.39 0.43
CA CYS A 27 1.07 3.12 0.90
C CYS A 27 1.34 3.89 2.20
N PHE A 28 2.08 3.29 3.14
CA PHE A 28 2.49 3.92 4.38
C PHE A 28 3.36 5.18 4.12
N HIS A 29 4.40 5.06 3.30
CA HIS A 29 5.29 6.18 3.01
C HIS A 29 4.60 7.30 2.24
N LEU A 30 3.71 6.98 1.29
CA LEU A 30 2.89 7.99 0.61
C LEU A 30 1.95 8.71 1.58
N SER A 31 1.33 7.98 2.51
CA SER A 31 0.49 8.57 3.56
C SER A 31 1.30 9.50 4.46
N SER A 32 2.49 9.07 4.89
CA SER A 32 3.41 9.88 5.68
C SER A 32 3.86 11.13 4.93
N ALA A 33 4.19 11.01 3.65
CA ALA A 33 4.58 12.15 2.82
C ALA A 33 3.44 13.16 2.67
N LEU A 34 2.21 12.69 2.47
CA LEU A 34 1.03 13.55 2.39
C LEU A 34 0.75 14.29 3.70
N LEU A 35 0.89 13.61 4.85
CA LEU A 35 0.75 14.26 6.15
C LEU A 35 1.88 15.28 6.39
N ALA A 36 3.12 14.92 6.07
CA ALA A 36 4.27 15.80 6.19
C ALA A 36 4.16 17.05 5.29
N SER A 37 3.61 16.91 4.07
CA SER A 37 3.38 18.06 3.17
C SER A 37 2.34 19.05 3.71
N HIS A 38 1.60 18.66 4.75
CA HIS A 38 0.65 19.49 5.49
C HIS A 38 1.16 19.90 6.88
N GLY A 39 2.44 19.65 7.17
CA GLY A 39 3.07 20.00 8.46
C GLY A 39 2.61 19.10 9.62
N ILE A 40 2.07 17.92 9.32
CA ILE A 40 1.56 16.98 10.34
C ILE A 40 2.65 15.93 10.60
N GLU A 41 3.18 15.94 11.82
CA GLU A 41 4.16 14.95 12.27
C GLU A 41 3.49 13.64 12.69
N VAL A 42 4.09 12.51 12.31
CA VAL A 42 3.62 11.16 12.64
C VAL A 42 4.74 10.35 13.29
N ARG A 43 4.41 9.57 14.33
CA ARG A 43 5.40 8.80 15.12
C ARG A 43 5.12 7.30 15.18
N SER A 44 4.07 6.81 14.53
CA SER A 44 3.73 5.39 14.47
C SER A 44 2.86 5.04 13.26
N HIS A 45 2.79 3.75 12.92
CA HIS A 45 1.88 3.22 11.88
C HIS A 45 0.42 3.58 12.17
N GLU A 46 -0.01 3.42 13.42
CA GLU A 46 -1.37 3.74 13.85
C GLU A 46 -1.67 5.24 13.75
N ALA A 47 -0.70 6.09 14.10
CA ALA A 47 -0.84 7.54 13.99
C ALA A 47 -1.04 7.97 12.53
N VAL A 48 -0.30 7.36 11.58
CA VAL A 48 -0.47 7.64 10.14
C VAL A 48 -1.91 7.38 9.70
N GLN A 49 -2.48 6.21 10.02
CA GLN A 49 -3.86 5.90 9.62
C GLN A 49 -4.89 6.83 10.27
N LYS A 50 -4.77 7.10 11.58
CA LYS A 50 -5.67 8.01 12.31
C LYS A 50 -5.67 9.42 11.75
N LEU A 51 -4.48 9.96 11.49
CA LEU A 51 -4.32 11.32 10.97
C LEU A 51 -4.72 11.40 9.50
N LEU A 52 -4.44 10.36 8.70
CA LEU A 52 -4.96 10.28 7.33
C LEU A 52 -6.49 10.28 7.31
N ALA A 53 -7.12 9.53 8.23
CA ALA A 53 -8.57 9.48 8.36
C ALA A 53 -9.15 10.86 8.67
N LEU A 54 -8.56 11.55 9.65
CA LEU A 54 -9.03 12.86 10.11
C LEU A 54 -8.88 13.94 9.03
N HIS A 55 -7.74 13.99 8.35
CA HIS A 55 -7.36 15.11 7.49
C HIS A 55 -7.72 14.92 6.01
N PHE A 56 -7.89 13.68 5.55
CA PHE A 56 -8.11 13.41 4.13
C PHE A 56 -9.35 12.55 3.85
N VAL A 57 -9.70 11.61 4.73
CA VAL A 57 -10.90 10.79 4.52
C VAL A 57 -12.18 11.50 5.00
N LYS A 58 -12.18 12.03 6.23
CA LYS A 58 -13.34 12.75 6.79
C LYS A 58 -13.74 13.98 5.95
N PRO A 59 -12.81 14.75 5.36
CA PRO A 59 -13.13 15.84 4.44
C PRO A 59 -13.42 15.37 2.99
N ALA A 60 -13.48 14.06 2.73
CA ALA A 60 -13.72 13.45 1.42
C ALA A 60 -12.66 13.77 0.34
N ALA A 61 -11.42 14.06 0.75
CA ALA A 61 -10.28 14.19 -0.17
C ALA A 61 -9.71 12.82 -0.61
N LEU A 62 -9.93 11.78 0.19
CA LEU A 62 -9.68 10.37 -0.13
C LEU A 62 -10.97 9.55 0.10
N PRO A 63 -11.14 8.40 -0.59
CA PRO A 63 -12.33 7.56 -0.44
C PRO A 63 -12.58 7.10 1.00
N GLN A 64 -13.85 6.92 1.38
CA GLN A 64 -14.26 6.54 2.73
C GLN A 64 -13.66 5.20 3.17
N GLU A 65 -13.50 4.26 2.24
CA GLU A 65 -12.94 2.93 2.49
C GLU A 65 -11.42 2.90 2.73
N THR A 66 -10.73 4.03 2.55
CA THR A 66 -9.25 4.11 2.59
C THR A 66 -8.67 3.47 3.85
N ILE A 67 -9.23 3.77 5.02
CA ILE A 67 -8.70 3.25 6.29
C ILE A 67 -8.95 1.75 6.43
N ALA A 68 -10.12 1.27 6.01
CA ALA A 68 -10.44 -0.15 6.05
C ALA A 68 -9.46 -0.96 5.17
N ARG A 69 -9.15 -0.44 3.98
CA ARG A 69 -8.20 -1.07 3.05
C ARG A 69 -6.74 -0.99 3.52
N LEU A 70 -6.33 0.10 4.17
CA LEU A 70 -5.01 0.18 4.81
C LEU A 70 -4.88 -0.83 5.96
N ASN A 71 -5.94 -1.08 6.72
CA ASN A 71 -5.96 -2.11 7.76
C ASN A 71 -5.86 -3.52 7.17
N GLU A 72 -6.63 -3.82 6.13
CA GLU A 72 -6.54 -5.09 5.40
C GLU A 72 -5.12 -5.35 4.89
N LEU A 73 -4.50 -4.34 4.28
CA LEU A 73 -3.13 -4.44 3.78
C LEU A 73 -2.09 -4.59 4.91
N MET A 74 -2.29 -3.92 6.05
CA MET A 74 -1.44 -4.07 7.23
C MET A 74 -1.52 -5.49 7.81
N ASP A 75 -2.73 -6.06 7.90
CA ASP A 75 -2.93 -7.42 8.39
C ASP A 75 -2.27 -8.45 7.47
N LYS A 76 -2.42 -8.27 6.15
CA LYS A 76 -1.73 -9.09 5.14
C LYS A 76 -0.21 -8.96 5.24
N ARG A 77 0.31 -7.76 5.49
CA ARG A 77 1.74 -7.53 5.75
C ARG A 77 2.21 -8.22 7.04
N HIS A 78 1.43 -8.21 8.11
CA HIS A 78 1.76 -8.97 9.33
C HIS A 78 1.80 -10.47 9.08
N VAL A 79 0.88 -10.98 8.27
CA VAL A 79 0.90 -12.39 7.84
C VAL A 79 2.18 -12.69 7.08
N ALA A 80 2.51 -11.87 6.06
CA ALA A 80 3.69 -12.06 5.23
C ALA A 80 5.01 -12.01 6.03
N ASP A 81 5.13 -11.08 6.98
CA ASP A 81 6.37 -10.84 7.71
C ASP A 81 6.56 -11.82 8.89
N TYR A 82 5.49 -12.21 9.57
CA TYR A 82 5.58 -12.90 10.87
C TYR A 82 4.87 -14.25 10.92
N LYS A 83 4.05 -14.60 9.93
CA LYS A 83 3.27 -15.86 9.93
C LYS A 83 3.61 -16.70 8.69
N PRO A 84 4.84 -17.25 8.59
CA PRO A 84 5.31 -17.99 7.42
C PRO A 84 4.55 -19.30 7.14
N TYR A 85 3.63 -19.68 8.02
CA TYR A 85 2.76 -20.85 7.90
C TYR A 85 1.39 -20.54 7.29
N ILE A 86 1.05 -19.26 7.08
CA ILE A 86 -0.16 -18.85 6.38
C ILE A 86 0.27 -18.47 4.94
N PRO A 87 -0.27 -19.13 3.91
CA PRO A 87 0.10 -18.83 2.53
C PRO A 87 -0.37 -17.43 2.12
N ILE A 88 0.47 -16.74 1.35
CA ILE A 88 0.13 -15.53 0.58
C ILE A 88 0.32 -15.88 -0.90
N GLY A 89 -0.74 -15.69 -1.68
CA GLY A 89 -0.81 -16.10 -3.07
C GLY A 89 -0.93 -14.94 -4.06
N LEU A 90 -1.03 -15.28 -5.34
CA LEU A 90 -1.24 -14.32 -6.42
C LEU A 90 -2.60 -13.60 -6.24
N GLU A 91 -3.60 -14.32 -5.77
CA GLU A 91 -4.95 -13.83 -5.50
C GLU A 91 -4.97 -12.64 -4.53
N ASP A 92 -4.09 -12.64 -3.53
CA ASP A 92 -3.95 -11.51 -2.60
C ASP A 92 -3.49 -10.26 -3.34
N ILE A 93 -2.51 -10.40 -4.23
CA ILE A 93 -1.99 -9.30 -5.05
C ILE A 93 -3.07 -8.79 -6.00
N VAL A 94 -3.79 -9.70 -6.67
CA VAL A 94 -4.86 -9.36 -7.61
C VAL A 94 -5.99 -8.59 -6.93
N VAL A 95 -6.38 -8.98 -5.70
CA VAL A 95 -7.42 -8.29 -4.92
C VAL A 95 -6.97 -6.91 -4.45
N LEU A 96 -5.73 -6.77 -3.98
CA LEU A 96 -5.24 -5.52 -3.39
C LEU A 96 -4.85 -4.48 -4.44
N ARG A 97 -4.34 -4.92 -5.59
CA ARG A 97 -3.75 -4.06 -6.63
C ARG A 97 -4.65 -2.91 -7.10
N PRO A 98 -5.92 -3.13 -7.50
CA PRO A 98 -6.76 -2.05 -8.01
C PRO A 98 -6.92 -0.90 -7.02
N TRP A 99 -7.10 -1.25 -5.74
CA TRP A 99 -7.23 -0.24 -4.68
C TRP A 99 -5.90 0.48 -4.43
N ILE A 100 -4.78 -0.24 -4.36
CA ILE A 100 -3.45 0.36 -4.17
C ILE A 100 -3.15 1.37 -5.27
N SER A 101 -3.38 1.01 -6.53
CA SER A 101 -3.16 1.91 -7.65
C SER A 101 -4.03 3.16 -7.59
N GLY A 102 -5.31 3.00 -7.24
CA GLY A 102 -6.22 4.13 -7.00
C GLY A 102 -5.74 5.02 -5.86
N PHE A 103 -5.33 4.42 -4.75
CA PHE A 103 -4.80 5.12 -3.58
C PHE A 103 -3.54 5.93 -3.92
N VAL A 104 -2.55 5.29 -4.57
CA VAL A 104 -1.31 5.95 -5.01
C VAL A 104 -1.62 7.16 -5.89
N ARG A 105 -2.47 6.99 -6.91
CA ARG A 105 -2.88 8.09 -7.79
C ARG A 105 -3.57 9.22 -7.03
N GLY A 106 -4.48 8.88 -6.11
CA GLY A 106 -5.18 9.86 -5.27
C GLY A 106 -4.23 10.66 -4.38
N VAL A 107 -3.29 9.98 -3.71
CA VAL A 107 -2.29 10.65 -2.87
C VAL A 107 -1.35 11.52 -3.69
N LEU A 108 -0.87 11.05 -4.84
CA LEU A 108 0.00 11.84 -5.72
C LEU A 108 -0.71 13.10 -6.24
N ALA A 109 -2.00 13.02 -6.59
CA ALA A 109 -2.78 14.18 -6.99
C ALA A 109 -2.94 15.22 -5.87
N LEU A 110 -2.98 14.77 -4.60
CA LEU A 110 -2.99 15.66 -3.44
C LEU A 110 -1.61 16.27 -3.16
N LEU A 111 -0.54 15.51 -3.40
CA LEU A 111 0.85 15.95 -3.24
C LEU A 111 1.29 16.94 -4.31
N ASP A 112 0.84 16.81 -5.56
CA ASP A 112 1.24 17.67 -6.69
C ASP A 112 0.94 19.17 -6.43
N LYS A 113 0.01 19.48 -5.52
CA LYS A 113 -0.28 20.85 -5.09
C LYS A 113 0.81 21.47 -4.21
N ARG A 114 1.78 20.69 -3.73
CA ARG A 114 2.78 21.08 -2.71
C ARG A 114 4.18 20.47 -2.90
N ALA A 115 4.33 19.42 -3.70
CA ALA A 115 5.60 18.74 -3.95
C ALA A 115 6.30 19.26 -5.24
N PRO A 116 7.62 19.06 -5.39
CA PRO A 116 8.30 19.35 -6.65
C PRO A 116 7.74 18.50 -7.80
N ALA A 117 7.30 19.14 -8.88
CA ALA A 117 6.58 18.50 -10.00
C ALA A 117 7.31 17.29 -10.64
N THR A 118 8.64 17.25 -10.58
CA THR A 118 9.47 16.18 -11.18
C THR A 118 9.37 14.84 -10.46
N GLU A 119 9.13 14.83 -9.15
CA GLU A 119 9.02 13.59 -8.35
C GLU A 119 7.64 12.94 -8.51
N ALA A 120 6.58 13.75 -8.55
CA ALA A 120 5.21 13.28 -8.76
C ALA A 120 5.04 12.54 -10.11
N ALA A 121 5.64 13.06 -11.18
CA ALA A 121 5.58 12.45 -12.51
C ALA A 121 6.23 11.05 -12.56
N SER A 122 7.33 10.85 -11.83
CA SER A 122 8.04 9.57 -11.77
C SER A 122 7.21 8.51 -11.03
N LEU A 123 6.57 8.89 -9.92
CA LEU A 123 5.69 8.01 -9.15
C LEU A 123 4.40 7.66 -9.92
N LEU A 124 3.84 8.61 -10.67
CA LEU A 124 2.69 8.34 -11.56
C LEU A 124 3.04 7.34 -12.67
N ARG A 125 4.25 7.45 -13.24
CA ARG A 125 4.74 6.49 -14.24
C ARG A 125 4.90 5.10 -13.63
N LEU A 126 5.47 4.98 -12.44
CA LEU A 126 5.58 3.71 -11.73
C LEU A 126 4.21 3.09 -11.45
N ALA A 127 3.23 3.90 -11.04
CA ALA A 127 1.85 3.42 -10.84
C ALA A 127 1.22 2.91 -12.14
N GLN A 128 1.42 3.61 -13.26
CA GLN A 128 0.97 3.15 -14.58
C GLN A 128 1.63 1.85 -15.02
N GLN A 129 2.94 1.69 -14.78
CA GLN A 129 3.65 0.45 -15.06
C GLN A 129 3.12 -0.70 -14.19
N PHE A 130 2.89 -0.43 -12.90
CA PHE A 130 2.30 -1.39 -11.98
C PHE A 130 0.89 -1.81 -12.44
N ASP A 131 0.08 -0.91 -13.01
CA ASP A 131 -1.23 -1.20 -13.60
C ASP A 131 -1.17 -1.96 -14.93
N ALA A 132 -0.05 -1.88 -15.65
CA ALA A 132 0.14 -2.59 -16.91
C ALA A 132 0.68 -4.02 -16.74
N LEU A 133 1.13 -4.40 -15.54
CA LEU A 133 1.59 -5.77 -15.27
C LEU A 133 0.50 -6.80 -15.58
N GLN A 134 0.80 -7.75 -16.46
CA GLN A 134 -0.04 -8.92 -16.65
C GLN A 134 0.29 -9.92 -15.55
N LEU A 135 -0.61 -9.99 -14.57
CA LEU A 135 -0.56 -11.01 -13.53
C LEU A 135 -1.25 -12.24 -14.11
N ALA A 136 -0.44 -13.19 -14.60
CA ALA A 136 -0.87 -14.46 -15.17
C ALA A 136 -0.93 -15.55 -14.09
#